data_AF-A0A6B2G0R0-F1
#
_entry.id   AF-A0A6B2G0R0-F1
#
_cell.length_a   1.000
_cell.length_b   1.000
_cell.length_c   1.000
_cell.angle_alpha   90.00
_cell.angle_beta   90.00
_cell.angle_gamma   90.00
#
_symmetry.space_group_name_H-M   'P 1'
#
loop_
_entity.id
_entity.type
_entity.pdbx_description
1 polymer ?
#
loop_
_entity_poly.entity_id
_entity_poly.type
_entity_poly.pdbx_seq_one_letter_code
_entity_poly.pdbx_strand_id
1 'polypeptide(L)'
;YPMVDIEIGYTLNVDGPLPEHCLYQWFSIEEAREKFLSNSKSYVPTKFDVGKLLKLKVFPNGPDAPLLNDTYVEATSQDLVLPYVGPFLYESRQLSPLTQEDVRLISYNILADCYCHTELAAQVMYPNIPPYILDMDYRKRIILKELEHYNGDIIGLQECEQTLFDEYLSPKLSNAGYDGSVYTKDTNRNEGCATFYKRQRFSFVQRYDMNLAECLSSHSSCQVLRDSLLNDLSLTDIFNSVITQKSIAQIT
;
A
#
# COMPACT_ATOMS: atom_id res chain seq x y z
N TYR A 1 8.46 -8.59 -7.06
CA TYR A 1 7.32 -9.53 -7.13
C TYR A 1 6.27 -9.19 -8.19
N PRO A 2 6.33 -9.76 -9.39
CA PRO A 2 5.17 -9.85 -10.25
C PRO A 2 4.14 -10.84 -9.67
N MET A 3 2.84 -10.56 -9.84
CA MET A 3 1.75 -11.38 -9.30
C MET A 3 0.63 -11.48 -10.33
N VAL A 4 -0.05 -12.62 -10.36
CA VAL A 4 -1.22 -12.85 -11.23
C VAL A 4 -2.29 -11.78 -11.01
N ASP A 5 -2.91 -11.33 -12.10
CA ASP A 5 -4.01 -10.37 -12.17
C ASP A 5 -3.72 -8.96 -11.61
N ILE A 6 -2.48 -8.68 -11.25
CA ILE A 6 -2.03 -7.34 -10.86
C ILE A 6 -1.07 -6.77 -11.87
N GLU A 7 -1.43 -5.62 -12.43
CA GLU A 7 -0.60 -4.86 -13.35
C GLU A 7 0.79 -4.58 -12.76
N ILE A 8 1.81 -4.89 -13.55
CA ILE A 8 3.20 -4.60 -13.21
C ILE A 8 3.70 -3.43 -14.07
N GLY A 9 4.31 -2.47 -13.38
CA GLY A 9 5.15 -1.44 -13.99
C GLY A 9 6.60 -1.88 -14.09
N TYR A 10 7.45 -0.98 -14.59
CA TYR A 10 8.88 -1.20 -14.76
C TYR A 10 9.67 0.01 -14.29
N THR A 11 10.90 -0.25 -13.85
CA THR A 11 11.92 0.77 -13.64
C THR A 11 13.10 0.38 -14.52
N LEU A 12 13.53 1.29 -15.38
CA LEU A 12 14.65 1.07 -16.29
C LEU A 12 15.76 2.04 -15.90
N ASN A 13 16.98 1.53 -15.76
CA ASN A 13 18.16 2.35 -15.55
C ASN A 13 18.62 2.88 -16.91
N VAL A 14 18.15 4.06 -17.27
CA VAL A 14 18.50 4.76 -18.51
C VAL A 14 18.98 6.17 -18.20
N ASP A 15 19.94 6.65 -18.98
CA ASP A 15 20.43 8.03 -18.90
C ASP A 15 19.40 8.97 -19.53
N GLY A 16 18.47 9.47 -18.70
CA GLY A 16 17.43 10.43 -19.11
C GLY A 16 16.05 9.80 -19.35
N PRO A 17 15.01 10.63 -19.58
CA PRO A 17 13.66 10.13 -19.80
C PRO A 17 13.57 9.35 -21.11
N LEU A 18 12.80 8.25 -21.08
CA LEU A 18 12.47 7.51 -22.30
C LEU A 18 11.69 8.42 -23.27
N PRO A 19 11.90 8.27 -24.59
CA PRO A 19 11.09 8.95 -25.59
C PRO A 19 9.59 8.70 -25.43
N GLU A 20 8.78 9.62 -25.91
CA GLU A 20 7.30 9.52 -25.85
C GLU A 20 6.77 8.30 -26.60
N HIS A 21 7.47 7.89 -27.66
CA HIS A 21 7.11 6.76 -28.53
C HIS A 21 8.14 5.63 -28.43
N CYS A 22 8.02 4.82 -27.38
CA CYS A 22 8.76 3.57 -27.25
C CYS A 22 7.94 2.37 -27.73
N LEU A 23 8.61 1.35 -28.26
CA LEU A 23 8.01 0.02 -28.39
C LEU A 23 8.35 -0.81 -27.16
N TYR A 24 7.36 -1.55 -26.66
CA TYR A 24 7.48 -2.42 -25.49
C TYR A 24 7.31 -3.86 -25.94
N GLN A 25 8.10 -4.77 -25.39
CA GLN A 25 7.94 -6.21 -25.62
C GLN A 25 8.14 -6.96 -24.30
N TRP A 26 7.09 -7.67 -23.87
CA TRP A 26 7.09 -8.51 -22.68
C TRP A 26 7.31 -9.97 -23.04
N PHE A 27 8.10 -10.66 -22.22
CA PHE A 27 8.42 -12.08 -22.35
C PHE A 27 8.32 -12.78 -21.00
N SER A 28 7.89 -14.05 -21.01
CA SER A 28 8.11 -14.97 -19.89
C SER A 28 9.41 -15.73 -20.14
N ILE A 29 10.21 -15.93 -19.09
CA ILE A 29 11.42 -16.76 -19.15
C ILE A 29 11.12 -18.11 -18.50
N GLU A 30 11.30 -19.17 -19.27
CA GLU A 30 11.16 -20.57 -18.83
C GLU A 30 12.33 -21.36 -19.41
N GLU A 31 13.12 -22.03 -18.56
CA GLU A 31 14.30 -22.82 -18.98
C GLU A 31 15.27 -22.03 -19.90
N ALA A 32 15.55 -20.78 -19.55
CA ALA A 32 16.38 -19.85 -20.32
C ALA A 32 15.86 -19.51 -21.74
N ARG A 33 14.60 -19.80 -22.05
CA ARG A 33 13.93 -19.39 -23.29
C ARG A 33 12.96 -18.25 -23.02
N GLU A 34 12.99 -17.25 -23.91
CA GLU A 34 12.05 -16.13 -23.91
C GLU A 34 10.83 -16.50 -24.75
N LYS A 35 9.64 -16.45 -24.14
CA LYS A 35 8.36 -16.58 -24.84
C LYS A 35 7.65 -15.24 -24.83
N PHE A 36 7.34 -14.73 -26.02
CA PHE A 36 6.63 -13.46 -26.19
C PHE A 36 5.25 -13.49 -25.54
N LEU A 37 4.89 -12.38 -24.88
CA LEU A 37 3.62 -12.19 -24.17
C LEU A 37 2.80 -11.01 -24.71
N SER A 38 3.40 -9.82 -24.81
CA SER A 38 2.64 -8.60 -25.11
C SER A 38 3.53 -7.47 -25.65
N ASN A 39 2.92 -6.53 -26.39
CA ASN A 39 3.55 -5.29 -26.83
C ASN A 39 3.11 -4.04 -26.03
N SER A 40 2.34 -4.24 -24.95
CA SER A 40 1.80 -3.14 -24.15
C SER A 40 2.85 -2.50 -23.25
N LYS A 41 2.66 -1.22 -22.93
CA LYS A 41 3.51 -0.48 -21.97
C LYS A 41 3.57 -1.19 -20.62
N SER A 42 2.43 -1.64 -20.11
CA SER A 42 2.32 -2.47 -18.90
C SER A 42 1.92 -3.90 -19.24
N TYR A 43 2.06 -4.80 -18.27
CA TYR A 43 1.61 -6.18 -18.40
C TYR A 43 0.86 -6.62 -17.14
N VAL A 44 -0.17 -7.45 -17.32
CA VAL A 44 -0.90 -8.10 -16.23
C VAL A 44 -0.59 -9.59 -16.31
N PRO A 45 0.21 -10.15 -15.38
CA PRO A 45 0.55 -11.56 -15.39
C PRO A 45 -0.69 -12.45 -15.28
N THR A 46 -0.68 -13.54 -16.02
CA THR A 46 -1.76 -14.54 -16.03
C THR A 46 -1.37 -15.77 -15.22
N LYS A 47 -2.33 -16.65 -14.95
CA LYS A 47 -2.07 -17.97 -14.35
C LYS A 47 -1.02 -18.82 -15.08
N PHE A 48 -0.78 -18.58 -16.37
CA PHE A 48 0.22 -19.30 -17.17
C PHE A 48 1.65 -18.79 -16.95
N ASP A 49 1.79 -17.63 -16.33
CA ASP A 49 3.08 -17.00 -16.03
C ASP A 49 3.60 -17.41 -14.63
N VAL A 50 2.77 -18.04 -13.80
CA VAL A 50 3.13 -18.48 -12.44
C VAL A 50 4.40 -19.33 -12.46
N GLY A 51 5.34 -18.99 -11.58
CA GLY A 51 6.63 -19.68 -11.48
C GLY A 51 7.63 -19.32 -12.58
N LYS A 52 7.36 -18.28 -13.39
CA LYS A 52 8.26 -17.78 -14.45
C LYS A 52 8.79 -16.39 -14.09
N LEU A 53 9.95 -16.02 -14.63
CA LEU A 53 10.40 -14.62 -14.61
C LEU A 53 9.75 -13.86 -15.75
N LEU A 54 9.57 -12.56 -15.59
CA LEU A 54 9.08 -11.67 -16.64
C LEU A 54 10.20 -10.74 -17.08
N LYS A 55 10.33 -10.57 -18.39
CA LYS A 55 11.33 -9.70 -19.01
C LYS A 55 10.65 -8.68 -19.90
N LEU A 56 11.03 -7.42 -19.74
CA LEU A 56 10.64 -6.31 -20.58
C LEU A 56 11.83 -5.89 -21.43
N LYS A 57 11.61 -5.73 -22.74
CA LYS A 57 12.51 -5.01 -23.65
C LYS A 57 11.82 -3.75 -24.13
N VAL A 58 12.52 -2.63 -24.07
CA VAL A 58 12.03 -1.32 -24.53
C VAL A 58 12.94 -0.78 -25.61
N PHE A 59 12.33 -0.45 -26.74
CA PHE A 59 13.00 0.09 -27.92
C PHE A 59 12.67 1.59 -28.01
N PRO A 60 13.61 2.47 -27.64
CA PRO A 60 13.35 3.90 -27.50
C PRO A 60 13.14 4.64 -28.83
N ASN A 61 13.66 4.10 -29.94
CA ASN A 61 13.60 4.77 -31.25
C ASN A 61 12.29 4.54 -32.03
N GLY A 62 11.26 3.95 -31.40
CA GLY A 62 9.96 3.71 -32.02
C GLY A 62 9.99 2.72 -33.21
N PRO A 63 8.89 2.61 -33.97
CA PRO A 63 8.76 1.68 -35.10
C PRO A 63 9.55 2.08 -36.36
N ASP A 64 9.96 3.36 -36.47
CA ASP A 64 10.66 3.89 -37.64
C ASP A 64 12.20 3.75 -37.55
N ALA A 65 12.70 3.28 -36.41
CA ALA A 65 14.09 2.89 -36.28
C ALA A 65 14.36 1.67 -37.17
N PRO A 66 15.46 1.65 -37.95
CA PRO A 66 15.85 0.43 -38.64
C PRO A 66 15.95 -0.68 -37.58
N LEU A 67 15.20 -1.79 -37.77
CA LEU A 67 15.34 -3.05 -37.04
C LEU A 67 16.80 -3.56 -36.94
N LEU A 68 17.71 -2.93 -37.70
CA LEU A 68 19.14 -3.19 -37.76
C LEU A 68 19.94 -2.66 -36.57
N ASN A 69 19.43 -1.67 -35.83
CA ASN A 69 20.05 -1.21 -34.58
C ASN A 69 19.26 -1.80 -33.41
N ASP A 70 19.62 -3.03 -33.01
CA ASP A 70 19.11 -3.81 -31.85
C ASP A 70 19.33 -3.11 -30.48
N THR A 71 19.35 -1.78 -30.44
CA THR A 71 19.59 -1.02 -29.22
C THR A 71 18.30 -0.91 -28.44
N TYR A 72 18.09 -1.85 -27.53
CA TYR A 72 17.01 -1.85 -26.57
C TYR A 72 17.58 -1.83 -25.15
N VAL A 73 16.75 -1.39 -24.20
CA VAL A 73 17.02 -1.54 -22.77
C VAL A 73 16.11 -2.63 -22.23
N GLU A 74 16.65 -3.46 -21.34
CA GLU A 74 15.89 -4.57 -20.77
C GLU A 74 15.87 -4.53 -19.24
N ALA A 75 14.79 -5.05 -18.68
CA ALA A 75 14.67 -5.36 -17.27
C ALA A 75 14.04 -6.74 -17.11
N THR A 76 14.58 -7.53 -16.19
CA THR A 76 14.01 -8.82 -15.80
C THR A 76 13.51 -8.71 -14.36
N SER A 77 12.37 -9.31 -14.06
CA SER A 77 11.85 -9.38 -12.70
C SER A 77 12.86 -10.09 -11.80
N GLN A 78 13.04 -9.60 -10.57
CA GLN A 78 13.92 -10.25 -9.59
C GLN A 78 13.32 -11.56 -9.09
N ASP A 79 11.99 -11.63 -9.04
CA ASP A 79 11.24 -12.76 -8.51
C ASP A 79 10.36 -13.41 -9.59
N LEU A 80 10.00 -14.66 -9.33
CA LEU A 80 9.02 -15.42 -10.10
C LEU A 80 7.62 -14.82 -9.91
N VAL A 81 6.76 -14.97 -10.92
CA VAL A 81 5.35 -14.63 -10.81
C VAL A 81 4.71 -15.47 -9.72
N LEU A 82 4.22 -14.80 -8.68
CA LEU A 82 3.51 -15.43 -7.59
C LEU A 82 2.06 -15.73 -7.99
N PRO A 83 1.51 -16.89 -7.57
CA PRO A 83 0.10 -17.17 -7.78
C PRO A 83 -0.74 -16.21 -6.94
N TYR A 84 -1.94 -15.91 -7.42
CA TYR A 84 -2.99 -15.32 -6.60
C TYR A 84 -3.88 -16.45 -6.06
N VAL A 85 -4.26 -16.36 -4.78
CA VAL A 85 -5.08 -17.38 -4.11
C VAL A 85 -6.44 -16.78 -3.75
N GLY A 86 -7.47 -17.16 -4.52
CA GLY A 86 -8.87 -16.80 -4.25
C GLY A 86 -9.45 -15.76 -5.22
N PRO A 87 -10.69 -15.30 -5.01
CA PRO A 87 -11.23 -14.13 -5.69
C PRO A 87 -10.84 -12.84 -4.95
N PHE A 88 -10.68 -11.74 -5.68
CA PHE A 88 -10.54 -10.42 -5.08
C PHE A 88 -11.85 -10.04 -4.39
N LEU A 89 -11.90 -10.21 -3.06
CA LEU A 89 -13.13 -10.01 -2.28
C LEU A 89 -13.73 -8.61 -2.47
N TYR A 90 -12.89 -7.61 -2.73
CA TYR A 90 -13.33 -6.24 -3.01
C TYR A 90 -14.21 -6.16 -4.28
N GLU A 91 -13.97 -6.99 -5.30
CA GLU A 91 -14.78 -7.00 -6.54
C GLU A 91 -16.22 -7.43 -6.31
N SER A 92 -16.46 -8.23 -5.26
CA SER A 92 -17.81 -8.65 -4.88
C SER A 92 -18.61 -7.56 -4.18
N ARG A 93 -17.95 -6.47 -3.74
CA ARG A 93 -18.61 -5.40 -2.99
C ARG A 93 -19.30 -4.43 -3.94
N GLN A 94 -20.63 -4.40 -3.88
CA GLN A 94 -21.41 -3.46 -4.67
C GLN A 94 -21.25 -2.05 -4.13
N LEU A 95 -20.70 -1.16 -4.94
CA LEU A 95 -20.58 0.26 -4.64
C LEU A 95 -21.82 0.99 -5.14
N SER A 96 -22.48 1.71 -4.24
CA SER A 96 -23.57 2.60 -4.65
C SER A 96 -23.00 3.77 -5.46
N PRO A 97 -23.67 4.22 -6.53
CA PRO A 97 -23.27 5.43 -7.23
C PRO A 97 -23.30 6.62 -6.26
N LEU A 98 -22.32 7.51 -6.36
CA LEU A 98 -22.25 8.72 -5.55
C LEU A 98 -22.79 9.91 -6.34
N THR A 99 -23.49 10.80 -5.65
CA THR A 99 -23.74 12.16 -6.12
C THR A 99 -22.60 13.09 -5.69
N GLN A 100 -22.61 14.34 -6.15
CA GLN A 100 -21.60 15.33 -5.78
C GLN A 100 -21.61 15.68 -4.28
N GLU A 101 -22.77 15.55 -3.63
CA GLU A 101 -22.95 15.84 -2.20
C GLU A 101 -22.54 14.68 -1.30
N ASP A 102 -22.48 13.45 -1.83
CA ASP A 102 -22.15 12.27 -1.05
C ASP A 102 -20.65 12.17 -0.80
N VAL A 103 -20.24 11.82 0.41
CA VAL A 103 -18.83 11.56 0.75
C VAL A 103 -18.65 10.08 1.05
N ARG A 104 -17.71 9.44 0.35
CA ARG A 104 -17.32 8.06 0.62
C ARG A 104 -16.11 8.02 1.56
N LEU A 105 -16.32 7.40 2.71
CA LEU A 105 -15.28 7.17 3.71
C LEU A 105 -14.81 5.72 3.66
N ILE A 106 -13.50 5.51 3.68
CA ILE A 106 -12.89 4.20 3.84
C ILE A 106 -12.18 4.19 5.20
N SER A 107 -12.44 3.16 6.01
CA SER A 107 -11.62 2.84 7.18
C SER A 107 -11.12 1.42 7.04
N TYR A 108 -9.80 1.24 6.99
CA TYR A 108 -9.22 -0.08 6.75
C TYR A 108 -7.94 -0.29 7.55
N ASN A 109 -7.96 -1.27 8.46
CA ASN A 109 -6.75 -1.77 9.09
C ASN A 109 -6.05 -2.73 8.10
N ILE A 110 -4.84 -2.35 7.67
CA ILE A 110 -4.12 -3.03 6.59
C ILE A 110 -3.07 -4.02 7.08
N LEU A 111 -3.03 -4.32 8.39
CA LEU A 111 -2.12 -5.27 9.04
C LEU A 111 -0.64 -4.94 8.80
N ALA A 112 0.02 -4.35 9.80
CA ALA A 112 1.43 -3.98 9.67
C ALA A 112 2.33 -5.22 9.45
N ASP A 113 3.36 -5.09 8.62
CA ASP A 113 4.25 -6.20 8.28
C ASP A 113 4.98 -6.72 9.52
N CYS A 114 5.36 -5.82 10.43
CA CYS A 114 6.00 -6.16 11.70
C CYS A 114 5.20 -7.17 12.55
N TYR A 115 3.88 -7.26 12.35
CA TYR A 115 3.03 -8.20 13.09
C TYR A 115 2.92 -9.57 12.40
N CYS A 116 3.10 -9.64 11.09
CA CYS A 116 3.02 -10.88 10.31
C CYS A 116 4.18 -11.85 10.59
N HIS A 117 5.36 -11.33 10.95
CA HIS A 117 6.59 -12.12 11.08
C HIS A 117 6.90 -12.59 12.50
N THR A 118 5.95 -12.44 13.43
CA THR A 118 6.12 -12.88 14.83
C THR A 118 5.89 -14.39 14.97
N GLU A 119 6.51 -15.03 15.97
CA GLU A 119 6.24 -16.45 16.28
C GLU A 119 4.75 -16.70 16.54
N LEU A 120 4.10 -15.78 17.25
CA LEU A 120 2.67 -15.84 17.51
C LEU A 120 1.85 -15.78 16.21
N ALA A 121 2.23 -14.92 15.27
CA ALA A 121 1.58 -14.84 13.97
C ALA A 121 1.77 -16.13 13.17
N ALA A 122 3.00 -16.64 13.09
CA ALA A 122 3.33 -17.84 12.34
C ALA A 122 2.70 -19.11 12.93
N GLN A 123 2.62 -19.25 14.26
CA GLN A 123 2.19 -20.50 14.91
C GLN A 123 0.72 -20.50 15.33
N VAL A 124 0.12 -19.34 15.59
CA VAL A 124 -1.22 -19.25 16.21
C VAL A 124 -2.19 -18.48 15.33
N MET A 125 -1.83 -17.29 14.83
CA MET A 125 -2.77 -16.46 14.08
C MET A 125 -2.96 -16.93 12.63
N TYR A 126 -1.86 -17.28 11.95
CA TYR A 126 -1.83 -17.60 10.52
C TYR A 126 -1.13 -18.95 10.21
N PRO A 127 -1.37 -20.04 10.97
CA PRO A 127 -0.56 -21.27 10.90
C PRO A 127 -0.58 -21.99 9.55
N ASN A 128 -1.61 -21.76 8.74
CA ASN A 128 -1.80 -22.42 7.44
C ASN A 128 -1.71 -21.44 6.26
N ILE A 129 -1.22 -20.22 6.48
CA ILE A 129 -1.06 -19.22 5.41
C ILE A 129 0.38 -19.31 4.88
N PRO A 130 0.58 -19.55 3.57
CA PRO A 130 1.90 -19.50 2.96
C PRO A 130 2.62 -18.18 3.27
N PRO A 131 3.92 -18.18 3.67
CA PRO A 131 4.63 -16.97 4.09
C PRO A 131 4.60 -15.84 3.05
N TYR A 132 4.70 -16.16 1.75
CA TYR A 132 4.66 -15.15 0.69
C TYR A 132 3.34 -14.38 0.62
N ILE A 133 2.23 -14.92 1.14
CA ILE A 133 0.93 -14.22 1.20
C ILE A 133 0.91 -13.18 2.32
N LEU A 134 1.64 -13.44 3.41
CA LEU A 134 1.75 -12.53 4.56
C LEU A 134 2.73 -11.40 4.31
N ASP A 135 3.66 -11.59 3.38
CA ASP A 135 4.67 -10.60 2.98
C ASP A 135 4.02 -9.30 2.46
N MET A 136 4.48 -8.16 2.97
CA MET A 136 3.95 -6.85 2.58
C MET A 136 4.08 -6.57 1.08
N ASP A 137 5.10 -7.07 0.38
CA ASP A 137 5.25 -6.82 -1.06
C ASP A 137 4.17 -7.50 -1.91
N TYR A 138 3.65 -8.62 -1.40
CA TYR A 138 2.47 -9.28 -1.96
C TYR A 138 1.21 -8.50 -1.58
N ARG A 139 0.99 -8.23 -0.29
CA ARG A 139 -0.24 -7.61 0.22
C ARG A 139 -0.46 -6.18 -0.27
N LYS A 140 0.58 -5.34 -0.31
CA LYS A 140 0.46 -3.90 -0.63
C LYS A 140 -0.19 -3.65 -1.99
N ARG A 141 0.02 -4.54 -2.95
CA ARG A 141 -0.58 -4.46 -4.28
C ARG A 141 -2.08 -4.71 -4.26
N ILE A 142 -2.51 -5.70 -3.47
CA ILE A 142 -3.92 -6.03 -3.27
C ILE A 142 -4.60 -4.89 -2.51
N ILE A 143 -3.96 -4.38 -1.45
CA ILE A 143 -4.43 -3.23 -0.68
C ILE A 143 -4.65 -2.04 -1.61
N LEU A 144 -3.67 -1.68 -2.45
CA LEU A 144 -3.81 -0.56 -3.38
C LEU A 144 -4.97 -0.77 -4.36
N LYS A 145 -5.09 -1.96 -4.96
CA LYS A 145 -6.20 -2.28 -5.88
C LYS A 145 -7.57 -2.19 -5.21
N GLU A 146 -7.66 -2.64 -3.97
CA GLU A 146 -8.88 -2.55 -3.17
C GLU A 146 -9.24 -1.07 -2.87
N LEU A 147 -8.26 -0.24 -2.49
CA LEU A 147 -8.47 1.19 -2.26
C LEU A 147 -8.87 1.93 -3.55
N GLU A 148 -8.22 1.63 -4.68
CA GLU A 148 -8.56 2.15 -6.01
C GLU A 148 -9.99 1.77 -6.41
N HIS A 149 -10.38 0.51 -6.18
CA HIS A 149 -11.71 0.00 -6.48
C HIS A 149 -12.79 0.75 -5.70
N TYR A 150 -12.58 0.95 -4.39
CA TYR A 150 -13.54 1.68 -3.56
C TYR A 150 -13.63 3.15 -3.92
N ASN A 151 -12.58 3.75 -4.50
CA ASN A 151 -12.57 5.13 -4.97
C ASN A 151 -13.11 6.11 -3.92
N GLY A 152 -12.65 5.95 -2.67
CA GLY A 152 -13.10 6.76 -1.52
C GLY A 152 -12.73 8.23 -1.67
N ASP A 153 -13.43 9.12 -0.98
CA ASP A 153 -13.08 10.53 -0.97
C ASP A 153 -12.14 10.88 0.19
N ILE A 154 -12.29 10.16 1.31
CA ILE A 154 -11.38 10.15 2.45
C ILE A 154 -11.09 8.69 2.81
N ILE A 155 -9.82 8.39 3.03
CA ILE A 155 -9.32 7.04 3.33
C ILE A 155 -8.52 7.11 4.63
N GLY A 156 -9.01 6.48 5.69
CA GLY A 156 -8.30 6.23 6.93
C GLY A 156 -7.75 4.82 6.97
N LEU A 157 -6.44 4.67 7.12
CA LEU A 157 -5.75 3.39 7.25
C LEU A 157 -5.18 3.24 8.66
N GLN A 158 -5.32 2.06 9.25
CA GLN A 158 -4.67 1.70 10.52
C GLN A 158 -3.63 0.60 10.28
N GLU A 159 -2.65 0.50 11.19
CA GLU A 159 -1.49 -0.37 11.03
C GLU A 159 -0.71 -0.09 9.73
N CYS A 160 -0.67 1.18 9.35
CA CYS A 160 0.09 1.64 8.19
C CYS A 160 1.53 1.94 8.63
N GLU A 161 2.48 1.17 8.11
CA GLU A 161 3.91 1.45 8.29
C GLU A 161 4.35 2.69 7.51
N GLN A 162 5.28 3.46 8.07
CA GLN A 162 5.82 4.67 7.44
C GLN A 162 6.46 4.35 6.08
N THR A 163 7.23 3.28 5.98
CA THR A 163 7.89 2.84 4.74
C THR A 163 6.88 2.45 3.66
N LEU A 164 5.84 1.70 4.03
CA LEU A 164 4.73 1.38 3.13
C LEU A 164 4.03 2.65 2.62
N PHE A 165 3.81 3.63 3.51
CA PHE A 165 3.22 4.91 3.15
C PHE A 165 4.10 5.70 2.18
N ASP A 166 5.36 5.95 2.53
CA ASP A 166 6.26 6.83 1.79
C ASP A 166 6.67 6.23 0.44
N GLU A 167 7.00 4.95 0.41
CA GLU A 167 7.60 4.32 -0.78
C GLU A 167 6.54 3.77 -1.75
N TYR A 168 5.32 3.49 -1.27
CA TYR A 168 4.32 2.80 -2.09
C TYR A 168 2.97 3.51 -2.13
N LEU A 169 2.27 3.66 -1.00
CA LEU A 169 0.89 4.15 -1.00
C LEU A 169 0.80 5.63 -1.42
N SER A 170 1.63 6.51 -0.84
CA SER A 170 1.60 7.94 -1.11
C SER A 170 1.91 8.28 -2.58
N PRO A 171 2.98 7.77 -3.20
CA PRO A 171 3.23 8.01 -4.62
C PRO A 171 2.11 7.48 -5.53
N LYS A 172 1.55 6.30 -5.24
CA LYS A 172 0.51 5.67 -6.06
C LYS A 172 -0.83 6.38 -5.94
N LEU A 173 -1.28 6.67 -4.72
CA LEU A 173 -2.52 7.41 -4.49
C LEU A 173 -2.40 8.88 -4.90
N SER A 174 -1.21 9.48 -4.85
CA SER A 174 -0.99 10.81 -5.42
C SER A 174 -1.22 10.83 -6.93
N ASN A 175 -0.76 9.82 -7.67
CA ASN A 175 -1.09 9.70 -9.10
C ASN A 175 -2.61 9.52 -9.34
N ALA A 176 -3.33 8.94 -8.37
CA ALA A 176 -4.78 8.78 -8.41
C ALA A 176 -5.56 10.02 -7.89
N GLY A 177 -4.88 11.14 -7.59
CA GLY A 177 -5.53 12.40 -7.21
C GLY A 177 -5.71 12.64 -5.71
N TYR A 178 -5.06 11.85 -4.86
CA TYR A 178 -5.12 11.98 -3.40
C TYR A 178 -3.89 12.70 -2.84
N ASP A 179 -4.07 13.47 -1.79
CA ASP A 179 -2.99 13.79 -0.86
C ASP A 179 -3.23 13.03 0.43
N GLY A 180 -2.18 12.85 1.23
CA GLY A 180 -2.33 12.19 2.52
C GLY A 180 -1.14 12.35 3.42
N SER A 181 -1.30 11.84 4.64
CA SER A 181 -0.25 11.91 5.64
C SER A 181 -0.36 10.75 6.63
N VAL A 182 0.75 10.36 7.24
CA VAL A 182 0.83 9.26 8.22
C VAL A 182 1.36 9.77 9.57
N TYR A 183 0.81 9.24 10.65
CA TYR A 183 1.26 9.42 12.02
C TYR A 183 1.54 8.05 12.65
N THR A 184 2.76 7.81 13.14
CA THR A 184 3.17 6.53 13.72
C THR A 184 3.19 6.58 15.24
N LYS A 185 2.97 5.41 15.88
CA LYS A 185 2.87 5.29 17.35
C LYS A 185 4.21 5.48 18.04
N ASP A 186 5.27 4.93 17.45
CA ASP A 186 6.64 5.05 17.92
C ASP A 186 7.64 4.76 16.79
N THR A 187 8.92 5.00 17.07
CA THR A 187 10.04 4.73 16.15
C THR A 187 10.38 3.25 16.01
N ASN A 188 9.87 2.37 16.88
CA ASN A 188 10.28 0.97 16.94
C ASN A 188 9.49 0.10 15.97
N ARG A 189 8.16 0.17 16.03
CA ARG A 189 7.28 -0.56 15.11
C ARG A 189 7.00 0.24 13.85
N ASN A 190 7.10 1.57 13.95
CA ASN A 190 6.98 2.50 12.84
C ASN A 190 5.67 2.36 12.05
N GLU A 191 4.60 1.90 12.72
CA GLU A 191 3.23 1.84 12.19
C GLU A 191 2.30 2.80 12.94
N GLY A 192 1.23 3.20 12.28
CA GLY A 192 0.16 3.94 12.90
C GLY A 192 -1.02 4.18 11.97
N CYS A 193 -1.47 5.43 11.90
CA CYS A 193 -2.63 5.82 11.12
C CYS A 193 -2.20 6.67 9.92
N ALA A 194 -2.78 6.40 8.76
CA ALA A 194 -2.64 7.25 7.59
C ALA A 194 -4.00 7.76 7.14
N THR A 195 -4.06 9.03 6.74
CA THR A 195 -5.27 9.65 6.21
C THR A 195 -4.98 10.21 4.83
N PHE A 196 -5.76 9.80 3.83
CA PHE A 196 -5.75 10.36 2.48
C PHE A 196 -7.08 11.05 2.18
N TYR A 197 -7.05 12.08 1.35
CA TYR A 197 -8.23 12.78 0.86
C TYR A 197 -8.05 13.13 -0.63
N LYS A 198 -9.15 13.10 -1.39
CA LYS A 198 -9.13 13.50 -2.81
C LYS A 198 -8.95 15.01 -2.95
N ARG A 199 -7.89 15.45 -3.64
CA ARG A 199 -7.58 16.87 -3.88
C ARG A 199 -8.70 17.63 -4.58
N GLN A 200 -9.46 16.95 -5.43
CA GLN A 200 -10.57 17.57 -6.17
C GLN A 200 -11.81 17.85 -5.29
N ARG A 201 -11.89 17.28 -4.08
CA ARG A 201 -13.02 17.40 -3.16
C ARG A 201 -12.70 18.12 -1.87
N PHE A 202 -11.46 17.97 -1.39
CA PHE A 202 -11.00 18.51 -0.12
C PHE A 202 -9.65 19.19 -0.29
N SER A 203 -9.46 20.29 0.42
CA SER A 203 -8.17 20.95 0.61
C SER A 203 -7.71 20.75 2.04
N PHE A 204 -6.44 20.43 2.25
CA PHE A 204 -5.87 20.41 3.58
C PHE A 204 -5.95 21.78 4.25
N VAL A 205 -6.41 21.79 5.49
CA VAL A 205 -6.45 22.99 6.33
C VAL A 205 -5.43 22.87 7.45
N GLN A 206 -5.52 21.80 8.25
CA GLN A 206 -4.68 21.63 9.43
C GLN A 206 -4.63 20.17 9.87
N ARG A 207 -3.57 19.80 10.57
CA ARG A 207 -3.39 18.49 11.17
C ARG A 207 -3.13 18.61 12.67
N TYR A 208 -3.75 17.73 13.45
CA TYR A 208 -3.54 17.58 14.89
C TYR A 208 -3.36 16.11 15.22
N ASP A 209 -2.12 15.72 15.45
CA ASP A 209 -1.80 14.37 15.88
C ASP A 209 -1.61 14.32 17.39
N MET A 210 -2.01 13.21 17.98
CA MET A 210 -2.01 13.07 19.43
C MET A 210 -1.54 11.68 19.84
N ASN A 211 -0.57 11.63 20.74
CA ASN A 211 -0.44 10.48 21.62
C ASN A 211 -1.51 10.59 22.72
N LEU A 212 -2.38 9.59 22.84
CA LEU A 212 -3.52 9.65 23.74
C LEU A 212 -3.11 9.62 25.22
N ALA A 213 -2.04 8.90 25.55
CA ALA A 213 -1.50 8.85 26.91
C ALA A 213 -0.90 10.20 27.31
N GLU A 214 -0.14 10.84 26.43
CA GLU A 214 0.42 12.19 26.66
C GLU A 214 -0.69 13.24 26.77
N CYS A 215 -1.70 13.14 25.91
CA CYS A 215 -2.88 14.01 25.95
C CYS A 215 -3.63 13.88 27.30
N LEU A 216 -3.91 12.64 27.72
CA LEU A 216 -4.54 12.38 29.02
C LEU A 216 -3.69 12.90 30.17
N SER A 217 -2.36 12.77 30.11
CA SER A 217 -1.44 13.12 31.20
C SER A 217 -1.16 14.62 31.33
N SER A 218 -1.12 15.36 30.22
CA SER A 218 -0.60 16.73 30.21
C SER A 218 -1.55 17.78 29.62
N HIS A 219 -2.44 17.41 28.68
CA HIS A 219 -3.26 18.39 27.97
C HIS A 219 -4.37 18.95 28.87
N SER A 220 -4.60 20.27 28.82
CA SER A 220 -5.56 20.95 29.69
C SER A 220 -7.00 20.50 29.45
N SER A 221 -7.35 20.17 28.20
CA SER A 221 -8.68 19.64 27.86
C SER A 221 -9.02 18.33 28.56
N CYS A 222 -8.02 17.57 29.00
CA CYS A 222 -8.18 16.29 29.68
C CYS A 222 -8.17 16.42 31.21
N GLN A 223 -8.05 17.63 31.77
CA GLN A 223 -7.93 17.83 33.22
C GLN A 223 -9.10 17.21 34.00
N VAL A 224 -10.34 17.47 33.59
CA VAL A 224 -11.53 16.94 34.27
C VAL A 224 -11.54 15.41 34.30
N LEU A 225 -11.19 14.77 33.18
CA LEU A 225 -11.10 13.32 33.09
C LEU A 225 -9.94 12.77 33.94
N ARG A 226 -8.77 13.41 33.86
CA ARG A 226 -7.58 13.06 34.64
C ARG A 226 -7.87 13.13 36.14
N ASP A 227 -8.41 14.24 36.61
CA ASP A 227 -8.72 14.45 38.03
C ASP A 227 -9.76 13.43 38.50
N SER A 228 -10.77 13.12 37.68
CA SER A 228 -11.76 12.09 37.98
C SER A 228 -11.13 10.69 38.13
N LEU A 229 -10.17 10.35 37.28
CA LEU A 229 -9.45 9.07 37.33
C LEU A 229 -8.46 8.98 38.50
N LEU A 230 -7.87 10.11 38.92
CA LEU A 230 -6.88 10.14 39.99
C LEU A 230 -7.50 10.27 41.39
N ASN A 231 -8.67 10.90 41.50
CA ASN A 231 -9.35 11.10 42.80
C ASN A 231 -10.11 9.85 43.29
N ASP A 232 -10.42 8.91 42.39
CA ASP A 232 -11.01 7.62 42.74
C ASP A 232 -9.92 6.55 42.79
N LEU A 233 -9.60 6.07 44.00
CA LEU A 233 -8.60 5.02 44.23
C LEU A 233 -8.90 3.73 43.47
N SER A 234 -10.17 3.45 43.16
CA SER A 234 -10.56 2.28 42.37
C SER A 234 -10.25 2.43 40.86
N LEU A 235 -10.03 3.67 40.40
CA LEU A 235 -9.74 4.00 39.00
C LEU A 235 -8.27 4.39 38.78
N THR A 236 -7.50 4.66 39.83
CA THR A 236 -6.07 5.00 39.71
C THR A 236 -5.27 3.93 38.96
N ASP A 237 -5.58 2.65 39.16
CA ASP A 237 -4.93 1.56 38.42
C ASP A 237 -5.24 1.60 36.92
N ILE A 238 -6.46 2.02 36.55
CA ILE A 238 -6.86 2.21 35.15
C ILE A 238 -6.06 3.36 34.54
N PHE A 239 -5.94 4.48 35.24
CA PHE A 239 -5.11 5.60 34.79
C PHE A 239 -3.67 5.16 34.52
N ASN A 240 -3.05 4.47 35.49
CA ASN A 240 -1.69 3.96 35.37
C ASN A 240 -1.54 2.98 34.18
N SER A 241 -2.55 2.15 33.90
CA SER A 241 -2.55 1.28 32.72
C SER A 241 -2.64 2.07 31.42
N VAL A 242 -3.54 3.07 31.35
CA VAL A 242 -3.79 3.87 30.14
C VAL A 242 -2.57 4.71 29.74
N ILE A 243 -1.88 5.34 30.70
CA ILE A 243 -0.72 6.19 30.39
C ILE A 243 0.49 5.41 29.85
N THR A 244 0.48 4.07 29.95
CA THR A 244 1.51 3.21 29.34
C THR A 244 1.19 2.81 27.90
N GLN A 245 -0.04 3.07 27.43
CA GLN A 245 -0.47 2.72 26.09
C GLN A 245 0.12 3.69 25.07
N LYS A 246 0.47 3.17 23.89
CA LYS A 246 1.02 3.95 22.76
C LYS A 246 -0.04 4.26 21.70
N SER A 247 -1.29 4.31 22.11
CA SER A 247 -2.40 4.61 21.20
C SER A 247 -2.30 6.07 20.74
N ILE A 248 -2.55 6.26 19.45
CA ILE A 248 -2.49 7.56 18.79
C ILE A 248 -3.85 7.90 18.17
N ALA A 249 -4.06 9.19 17.94
CA ALA A 249 -5.12 9.70 17.09
C ALA A 249 -4.51 10.64 16.04
N GLN A 250 -4.96 10.50 14.80
CA GLN A 250 -4.65 11.41 13.70
C GLN A 250 -5.91 12.20 13.37
N ILE A 251 -5.80 13.52 13.33
CA ILE A 251 -6.88 14.44 12.92
C ILE A 251 -6.32 15.25 11.75
N THR A 252 -6.93 15.14 10.57
CA THR A 252 -6.45 15.73 9.29
C THR A 252 -7.59 16.47 8.60
#